data_AF-A0A2X2YM69-F1
#
_entry.id   AF-A0A2X2YM69-F1
#
_cell.length_a   1.000
_cell.length_b   1.000
_cell.length_c   1.000
_cell.angle_alpha   90.00
_cell.angle_beta   90.00
_cell.angle_gamma   90.00
#
_symmetry.space_group_name_H-M   'P 1'
#
loop_
_entity.id
_entity.type
_entity.pdbx_description
1 polymer ?
#
loop_
_entity_poly.entity_id
_entity_poly.type
_entity_poly.pdbx_seq_one_letter_code
_entity_poly.pdbx_strand_id
1 'polypeptide(L)'
;MGARVEVTKRLRQAYRGASKKEKGRVLDSFCESTGLSRATARRYLTSDVTGNPGVVRIDYRKARATKYSTVAKRILQRVWVLSGCQCGKYLAVSMRV
;
A
#
# COMPACT_ATOMS: atom_id res chain seq x y z
N MET A 1 -6.50 -2.18 11.01
CA MET A 1 -5.04 -1.89 10.98
C MET A 1 -4.43 -1.63 12.36
N GLY A 2 -5.18 -1.16 13.37
CA GLY A 2 -4.64 -0.78 14.69
C GLY A 2 -3.84 -1.87 15.41
N ALA A 3 -4.37 -3.10 15.49
CA ALA A 3 -3.68 -4.22 16.15
C ALA A 3 -2.27 -4.49 15.59
N ARG A 4 -2.08 -4.39 14.27
CA ARG A 4 -0.78 -4.58 13.62
C ARG A 4 0.21 -3.48 13.98
N VAL A 5 -0.28 -2.25 14.07
CA VAL A 5 0.52 -1.08 14.44
C VAL A 5 0.97 -1.19 15.90
N GLU A 6 0.09 -1.66 16.78
CA GLU A 6 0.40 -1.86 18.19
C GLU A 6 1.44 -2.98 18.42
N VAL A 7 1.26 -4.14 17.78
CA VAL A 7 2.24 -5.25 17.81
C VAL A 7 3.59 -4.78 17.27
N THR A 8 3.60 -4.01 16.18
CA THR A 8 4.83 -3.43 15.62
C THR A 8 5.49 -2.46 16.61
N LYS A 9 4.72 -1.59 17.28
CA LYS A 9 5.25 -0.64 18.28
C LYS A 9 5.95 -1.36 19.43
N ARG A 10 5.35 -2.44 19.95
CA ARG A 10 5.91 -3.24 21.05
C ARG A 10 7.17 -4.00 20.63
N LEU A 11 7.16 -4.62 19.45
CA LEU A 11 8.25 -5.51 19.01
C LEU A 11 9.39 -4.79 18.27
N ARG A 12 9.22 -3.55 17.79
CA ARG A 12 10.24 -2.83 17.01
C ARG A 12 11.53 -2.58 17.81
N GLN A 13 11.43 -2.17 19.07
CA GLN A 13 12.60 -1.93 19.91
C GLN A 13 13.35 -3.24 20.20
N ALA A 14 12.61 -4.30 20.57
CA ALA A 14 13.16 -5.62 20.79
C ALA A 14 13.85 -6.17 19.53
N TYR A 15 13.26 -6.00 18.35
CA TYR A 15 13.85 -6.43 17.08
C TYR A 15 15.14 -5.68 16.71
N ARG A 16 15.24 -4.38 17.01
CA ARG A 16 16.44 -3.57 16.70
C ARG A 16 17.64 -3.98 17.55
N GLY A 17 17.43 -4.20 18.85
CA GLY A 17 18.49 -4.57 19.80
C GLY A 17 18.85 -6.06 19.81
N ALA A 18 18.00 -6.92 19.25
CA ALA A 18 18.17 -8.37 19.29
C ALA A 18 19.36 -8.91 18.47
N SER A 19 19.95 -9.99 18.97
CA SER A 19 20.89 -10.85 18.23
C SER A 19 20.20 -11.59 17.07
N LYS A 20 20.98 -12.22 16.18
CA LYS A 20 20.45 -12.95 15.00
C LYS A 20 19.40 -14.01 15.38
N LYS A 21 19.63 -14.76 16.47
CA LYS A 21 18.73 -15.82 16.94
C LYS A 21 17.44 -15.24 17.54
N GLU A 22 17.55 -14.14 18.29
CA GLU A 22 16.41 -13.45 18.90
C GLU A 22 15.54 -12.75 17.87
N LYS A 23 16.14 -12.14 16.83
CA LYS A 23 15.40 -11.57 15.71
C LYS A 23 14.50 -12.59 15.02
N GLY A 24 14.95 -13.84 14.93
CA GLY A 24 14.15 -14.95 14.43
C GLY A 24 12.87 -15.14 15.26
N ARG A 25 13.03 -15.28 16.59
CA ARG A 25 11.91 -15.46 17.52
C ARG A 25 10.92 -14.29 17.51
N VAL A 26 11.41 -13.06 17.46
CA VAL A 26 10.55 -11.86 17.37
C VAL A 26 9.72 -11.87 16.08
N LEU A 27 10.29 -12.34 14.97
CA LEU A 27 9.55 -12.49 13.71
C LEU A 27 8.50 -13.59 13.80
N ASP A 28 8.81 -14.73 14.45
CA ASP A 28 7.85 -15.83 14.65
C ASP A 28 6.65 -15.37 15.47
N SER A 29 6.87 -14.73 16.63
CA SER A 29 5.79 -14.17 17.46
C SER A 29 4.96 -13.09 16.76
N PHE A 30 5.59 -12.29 15.88
CA PHE A 30 4.86 -11.33 15.06
C PHE A 30 3.94 -12.03 14.04
N CYS A 31 4.42 -13.09 13.39
CA CYS A 31 3.64 -13.83 12.40
C CYS A 31 2.46 -14.55 13.06
N GLU A 32 2.68 -15.18 14.22
CA GLU A 32 1.62 -15.84 15.01
C GLU A 32 0.53 -14.86 15.44
N SER A 33 0.91 -13.66 15.93
CA SER A 33 -0.05 -12.66 16.42
C SER A 33 -0.81 -11.92 15.32
N THR A 34 -0.22 -11.77 14.11
CA THR A 34 -0.83 -10.97 13.03
C THR A 34 -1.33 -11.78 11.84
N GLY A 35 -1.00 -13.07 11.76
CA GLY A 35 -1.28 -13.95 10.63
C GLY A 35 -0.56 -13.55 9.34
N LEU A 36 0.47 -12.72 9.43
CA LEU A 36 1.21 -12.21 8.27
C LEU A 36 2.46 -13.02 7.98
N SER A 37 2.91 -12.97 6.71
CA SER A 37 4.16 -13.59 6.32
C SER A 37 5.37 -12.95 7.02
N ARG A 38 6.44 -13.74 7.17
CA ARG A 38 7.72 -13.30 7.73
C ARG A 38 8.32 -12.11 6.98
N ALA A 39 8.14 -12.05 5.66
CA ALA A 39 8.60 -10.93 4.83
C ALA A 39 7.88 -9.63 5.19
N THR A 40 6.56 -9.70 5.40
CA THR A 40 5.76 -8.57 5.87
C THR A 40 6.16 -8.17 7.29
N ALA A 41 6.33 -9.13 8.21
CA ALA A 41 6.78 -8.88 9.58
C ALA A 41 8.11 -8.11 9.61
N ARG A 42 9.09 -8.56 8.83
CA ARG A 42 10.39 -7.88 8.70
C ARG A 42 10.22 -6.45 8.19
N ARG A 43 9.36 -6.23 7.19
CA ARG A 43 9.10 -4.89 6.64
C ARG A 43 8.51 -3.95 7.69
N TYR A 44 7.57 -4.43 8.51
CA TYR A 44 6.98 -3.65 9.61
C TYR A 44 8.02 -3.31 10.69
N LEU A 45 8.86 -4.26 11.09
CA LEU A 45 9.85 -4.04 12.15
C LEU A 45 11.07 -3.23 11.69
N THR A 46 11.42 -3.27 10.41
CA THR A 46 12.62 -2.59 9.85
C THR A 46 12.31 -1.20 9.32
N SER A 47 11.17 -1.01 8.63
CA SER A 47 10.81 0.27 8.02
C SER A 47 10.44 1.30 9.09
N ASP A 48 10.91 2.54 8.99
CA ASP A 48 10.49 3.64 9.89
C ASP A 48 9.08 4.16 9.60
N VAL A 49 8.59 3.90 8.38
CA VAL A 49 7.33 4.40 7.85
C VAL A 49 6.22 3.36 7.96
N THR A 50 6.53 2.09 7.71
CA THR A 50 5.51 1.02 7.69
C THR A 50 5.07 0.69 9.11
N GLY A 51 3.76 0.79 9.39
CA GLY A 51 3.19 0.44 10.70
C GLY A 51 3.55 1.40 11.82
N ASN A 52 3.97 2.62 11.49
CA ASN A 52 4.18 3.69 12.47
C ASN A 52 2.96 4.62 12.45
N PRO A 53 2.21 4.76 13.56
CA PRO A 53 0.98 5.55 13.58
C PRO A 53 1.22 7.07 13.45
N GLY A 54 2.48 7.53 13.56
CA GLY A 54 2.84 8.95 13.48
C GLY A 54 3.59 9.36 12.22
N VAL A 55 3.87 8.43 11.29
CA VAL A 55 4.65 8.74 10.08
C VAL A 55 3.76 8.69 8.86
N VAL A 56 3.54 9.86 8.25
CA VAL A 56 2.87 9.96 6.95
C VAL A 56 3.81 9.42 5.88
N ARG A 57 3.37 8.40 5.16
CA ARG A 57 4.10 7.91 3.98
C ARG A 57 3.94 8.92 2.85
N ILE A 58 4.96 9.76 2.66
CA ILE A 58 5.03 10.67 1.52
C ILE A 58 5.37 9.84 0.28
N ASP A 59 4.48 9.84 -0.72
CA ASP A 59 4.77 9.24 -2.02
C ASP A 59 5.54 10.27 -2.86
N TYR A 60 6.84 10.02 -3.07
CA TYR A 60 7.71 10.90 -3.86
C TYR A 60 7.54 10.71 -5.38
N ARG A 61 6.65 9.83 -5.83
CA ARG A 61 6.41 9.63 -7.26
C ARG A 61 5.84 10.89 -7.88
N LYS A 62 6.50 11.38 -8.93
CA LYS A 62 5.97 12.47 -9.76
C LYS A 62 4.83 11.93 -10.63
N ALA A 63 3.62 12.39 -10.37
CA ALA A 63 2.50 12.14 -11.29
C ALA A 63 2.76 12.87 -12.61
N ARG A 64 2.45 12.22 -13.73
CA ARG A 64 2.48 12.88 -15.04
C ARG A 64 1.43 13.99 -15.06
N ALA A 65 1.78 15.15 -15.63
CA ALA A 65 0.83 16.24 -15.82
C ALA A 65 -0.41 15.75 -16.59
N THR A 66 -1.60 16.01 -16.05
CA THR A 66 -2.83 15.59 -16.71
C THR A 66 -3.16 16.50 -17.89
N LYS A 67 -3.40 15.88 -19.05
CA LYS A 67 -3.80 16.58 -20.29
C LYS A 67 -5.15 17.29 -20.18
N TYR A 68 -6.07 16.75 -19.38
CA TYR A 68 -7.44 17.24 -19.25
C TYR A 68 -7.64 18.05 -17.96
N SER A 69 -8.36 19.16 -18.06
CA SER A 69 -8.83 19.94 -16.91
C SER A 69 -9.80 19.12 -16.05
N THR A 70 -10.06 19.57 -14.83
CA THR A 70 -11.00 18.91 -13.90
C THR A 70 -12.41 18.80 -14.49
N VAL A 71 -12.88 19.85 -15.18
CA VAL A 71 -14.19 19.87 -15.86
C VAL A 71 -14.21 18.85 -16.99
N ALA A 72 -13.18 18.83 -17.84
CA ALA A 72 -13.08 17.87 -18.93
C ALA A 72 -13.07 16.42 -18.42
N LYS A 73 -12.38 16.14 -17.31
CA LYS A 73 -12.40 14.81 -16.67
C LYS A 73 -13.79 14.40 -16.22
N ARG A 74 -14.57 15.31 -15.61
CA ARG A 74 -15.96 15.02 -15.19
C ARG A 74 -16.85 14.67 -16.37
N ILE A 75 -16.70 15.37 -17.50
CA ILE A 75 -17.44 15.08 -18.73
C ILE A 75 -17.02 13.72 -19.30
N LEU A 76 -15.71 13.46 -19.39
CA LEU A 76 -15.19 12.17 -19.87
C LEU A 76 -15.67 10.99 -19.02
N GLN A 77 -15.75 11.16 -17.69
CA GLN A 77 -16.32 10.14 -16.80
C GLN A 77 -17.79 9.85 -17.11
N ARG A 78 -18.61 10.89 -17.38
CA ARG A 78 -20.02 10.70 -17.77
C ARG A 78 -20.14 9.96 -19.09
N VAL A 79 -19.38 10.38 -20.11
CA VAL A 79 -19.36 9.72 -21.42
C VAL A 79 -18.93 8.25 -21.27
N TRP A 80 -17.92 7.98 -20.44
CA TRP A 80 -17.46 6.62 -20.17
C TRP A 80 -18.51 5.73 -19.49
N VAL A 81 -19.27 6.28 -18.56
CA VAL A 81 -20.39 5.54 -17.94
C VAL A 81 -21.49 5.27 -18.97
N LEU A 82 -21.84 6.27 -19.79
CA LEU A 82 -22.85 6.12 -20.85
C LEU A 82 -22.43 5.13 -21.93
N SER A 83 -21.12 4.97 -22.18
CA SER A 83 -20.59 3.97 -23.10
C SER A 83 -20.47 2.56 -22.49
N GLY A 84 -20.94 2.35 -21.25
CA GLY A 84 -20.93 1.04 -20.60
C GLY A 84 -19.62 0.71 -19.87
N CYS A 85 -18.89 1.72 -19.41
CA CYS A 85 -17.67 1.56 -18.61
C CYS A 85 -16.57 0.73 -19.30
N GLN A 86 -16.48 0.82 -20.63
CA GLN A 86 -15.53 0.04 -21.42
C GLN A 86 -14.08 0.40 -21.04
N CYS A 87 -13.27 -0.59 -20.66
CA CYS A 87 -11.85 -0.36 -20.44
C CYS A 87 -11.14 -0.17 -21.80
N GLY A 88 -9.95 0.44 -21.81
CA GLY A 88 -9.27 0.86 -23.05
C GLY A 88 -9.13 -0.25 -24.11
N LYS A 89 -8.96 -1.51 -23.69
CA LYS A 89 -8.91 -2.67 -24.60
C LYS A 89 -10.25 -2.90 -25.31
N TYR A 90 -11.37 -2.78 -24.60
CA TYR A 90 -12.71 -2.94 -25.18
C TYR A 90 -13.15 -1.70 -25.96
N LEU A 91 -12.81 -0.50 -25.47
CA LEU A 91 -13.09 0.74 -26.17
C LEU A 91 -12.43 0.78 -27.55
N ALA A 92 -11.18 0.32 -27.67
CA ALA A 92 -10.48 0.25 -28.95
C ALA A 92 -11.17 -0.68 -29.96
N VAL A 93 -11.84 -1.74 -29.50
CA VAL A 93 -12.62 -2.63 -30.37
C VAL A 93 -13.92 -1.94 -30.80
N SER A 94 -14.65 -1.33 -29.86
CA SER A 94 -15.91 -0.64 -30.14
C SER A 94 -15.75 0.62 -31.01
N MET A 95 -14.57 1.24 -31.00
CA MET A 95 -14.25 2.43 -31.81
C MET A 95 -13.74 2.10 -33.22
N ARG A 96 -13.47 0.82 -33.55
CA ARG A 96 -13.20 0.37 -34.92
C ARG A 96 -14.52 0.28 -35.66
N VAL A 97 -15.06 1.43 -36.03
CA VAL A 97 -16.13 1.58 -37.01
C VAL A 97 -15.50 1.90 -38.36
#